data_AF-A0A350M3W6-F1
#
_entry.id   AF-A0A350M3W6-F1
#
_cell.length_a   1.000
_cell.length_b   1.000
_cell.length_c   1.000
_cell.angle_alpha   90.00
_cell.angle_beta   90.00
_cell.angle_gamma   90.00
#
_symmetry.space_group_name_H-M   'P 1'
#
loop_
_entity.id
_entity.type
_entity.pdbx_description
1 polymer ?
#
loop_
_entity_poly.entity_id
_entity_poly.type
_entity_poly.pdbx_seq_one_letter_code
_entity_poly.pdbx_strand_id
1 'polypeptide(L)'
;MEYSFSGKLKITTFIMMAIGIVAMIVGFMTDDSAHQTRFWANFLVNGFFFMGISLGALFFIAFQFAAEVAWSVAVKRVFEAVMGFVPVGSVILIVVFLAGTFHLHHLYHWMDPDVYDVNSEHYDAVIAGKSAYLNQPFFWIRTLVYLATFFLFARYFRKTSLEQDTIGGSAIHF
;
A
#
# COMPACT_ATOMS: atom_id res chain seq x y z
N MET A 1 -23.48 -2.50 16.27
CA MET A 1 -24.02 -1.41 15.42
C MET A 1 -23.97 -1.88 13.99
N GLU A 2 -25.11 -2.03 13.32
CA GLU A 2 -25.14 -2.29 11.88
C GLU A 2 -25.17 -0.95 11.14
N TYR A 3 -24.15 -0.68 10.32
CA TYR A 3 -24.15 0.47 9.43
C TYR A 3 -24.97 0.15 8.18
N SER A 4 -26.10 0.82 8.00
CA SER A 4 -26.89 0.71 6.77
C SER A 4 -26.30 1.64 5.71
N PHE A 5 -25.81 1.06 4.62
CA PHE A 5 -25.20 1.80 3.53
C PHE A 5 -26.28 2.54 2.73
N SER A 6 -26.26 3.87 2.72
CA SER A 6 -27.20 4.66 1.91
C SER A 6 -27.06 4.32 0.43
N GLY A 7 -28.16 3.93 -0.23
CA GLY A 7 -28.15 3.57 -1.65
C GLY A 7 -27.55 4.67 -2.56
N LYS A 8 -27.77 5.94 -2.19
CA LYS A 8 -27.19 7.10 -2.90
C LYS A 8 -25.66 7.11 -2.78
N LEU A 9 -25.14 6.94 -1.57
CA LEU A 9 -23.69 6.88 -1.32
C LEU A 9 -23.04 5.74 -2.11
N LYS A 10 -23.75 4.63 -2.31
CA LYS A 10 -23.18 3.42 -2.93
C LYS A 10 -22.96 3.69 -4.40
N ILE A 11 -23.97 4.27 -5.02
CA ILE A 11 -23.92 4.70 -6.41
C ILE A 11 -22.85 5.78 -6.59
N THR A 12 -22.77 6.79 -5.71
CA THR A 12 -21.75 7.85 -5.81
C THR A 12 -20.33 7.30 -5.74
N THR A 13 -20.05 6.37 -4.83
CA THR A 13 -18.71 5.75 -4.72
C THR A 13 -18.36 4.92 -5.95
N PHE A 14 -19.31 4.16 -6.51
CA PHE A 14 -19.09 3.45 -7.78
C PHE A 14 -18.83 4.39 -8.97
N ILE A 15 -19.58 5.50 -9.07
CA ILE A 15 -19.36 6.51 -10.10
C ILE A 15 -17.96 7.12 -9.98
N MET A 16 -17.52 7.48 -8.78
CA MET A 16 -16.17 8.02 -8.55
C MET A 16 -15.08 7.02 -8.92
N MET A 17 -15.25 5.74 -8.60
CA MET A 17 -14.31 4.69 -9.03
C MET A 17 -14.27 4.54 -10.55
N ALA A 18 -15.43 4.57 -11.21
CA ALA A 18 -15.50 4.50 -12.67
C ALA A 18 -14.81 5.70 -13.34
N ILE A 19 -15.05 6.91 -12.85
CA ILE A 19 -14.36 8.12 -13.32
C ILE A 19 -12.85 8.00 -13.11
N GLY A 20 -12.42 7.49 -11.94
CA GLY A 20 -11.01 7.24 -11.66
C GLY A 20 -10.36 6.27 -12.63
N ILE A 21 -11.03 5.16 -12.97
CA ILE A 21 -10.55 4.19 -13.97
C ILE A 21 -10.46 4.83 -15.36
N VAL A 22 -11.49 5.58 -15.78
CA VAL A 22 -11.47 6.29 -17.08
C VAL A 22 -10.33 7.29 -17.13
N ALA A 23 -10.13 8.08 -16.07
CA ALA A 23 -9.03 9.04 -15.97
C ALA A 23 -7.65 8.35 -16.01
N MET A 24 -7.53 7.17 -15.38
CA MET A 24 -6.31 6.36 -15.43
C MET A 24 -6.02 5.85 -16.85
N ILE A 25 -7.03 5.34 -17.56
CA ILE A 25 -6.91 4.87 -18.95
C ILE A 25 -6.52 6.03 -19.87
N VAL A 26 -7.23 7.15 -19.78
CA VAL A 26 -6.92 8.34 -20.57
C VAL A 26 -5.50 8.82 -20.25
N GLY A 27 -5.14 8.90 -18.98
CA GLY A 27 -3.80 9.31 -18.54
C GLY A 27 -2.70 8.43 -19.12
N PHE A 28 -2.92 7.12 -19.20
CA PHE A 28 -1.99 6.18 -19.83
C PHE A 28 -1.89 6.36 -21.34
N MET A 29 -3.02 6.60 -22.02
CA MET A 29 -3.07 6.80 -23.48
C MET A 29 -2.49 8.14 -23.93
N THR A 30 -2.55 9.17 -23.08
CA THR A 30 -2.05 10.52 -23.38
C THR A 30 -0.63 10.77 -22.87
N ASP A 31 0.02 9.78 -22.26
CA ASP A 31 1.36 9.97 -21.71
C ASP A 31 2.42 9.85 -22.81
N ASP A 32 2.93 11.01 -23.25
CA ASP A 32 4.02 11.11 -24.23
C ASP A 32 5.42 10.93 -23.60
N SER A 33 5.52 10.67 -22.28
CA SER A 33 6.82 10.48 -21.63
C SER A 33 7.47 9.14 -21.99
N ALA A 34 8.81 9.11 -22.04
CA ALA A 34 9.56 7.88 -22.25
C ALA A 34 9.16 6.82 -21.21
N HIS A 35 8.80 5.62 -21.69
CA HIS A 35 8.32 4.51 -20.86
C HIS A 35 7.14 4.86 -19.93
N GLN A 36 6.31 5.85 -20.30
CA GLN A 36 5.13 6.27 -19.52
C GLN A 36 5.46 6.59 -18.06
N THR A 37 6.65 7.13 -17.83
CA THR A 37 7.22 7.36 -16.50
C THR A 37 6.29 8.24 -15.65
N ARG A 38 5.58 9.18 -16.27
CA ARG A 38 4.65 10.08 -15.57
C ARG A 38 3.41 9.36 -15.08
N PHE A 39 2.85 8.45 -15.87
CA PHE A 39 1.77 7.56 -15.43
C PHE A 39 2.20 6.73 -14.20
N TRP A 40 3.33 6.04 -14.31
CA TRP A 40 3.82 5.17 -13.24
C TRP A 40 4.19 5.94 -11.97
N ALA A 41 4.78 7.13 -12.09
CA ALA A 41 5.07 8.02 -10.95
C ALA A 41 3.78 8.41 -10.21
N ASN A 42 2.74 8.81 -10.95
CA ASN A 42 1.44 9.15 -10.35
C ASN A 42 0.80 7.93 -9.68
N PHE A 43 0.90 6.75 -10.30
CA PHE A 43 0.35 5.53 -9.73
C PHE A 43 1.06 5.14 -8.43
N LEU A 44 2.39 5.27 -8.39
CA LEU A 44 3.20 5.09 -7.19
C LEU A 44 2.81 6.08 -6.08
N VAL A 45 2.76 7.37 -6.38
CA VAL A 45 2.45 8.43 -5.40
C VAL A 45 1.08 8.23 -4.78
N ASN A 46 0.05 7.99 -5.61
CA ASN A 46 -1.30 7.75 -5.11
C ASN A 46 -1.39 6.44 -4.30
N GLY A 47 -0.79 5.36 -4.81
CA GLY A 47 -0.73 4.08 -4.10
C GLY A 47 -0.08 4.21 -2.72
N PHE A 48 1.07 4.89 -2.66
CA PHE A 48 1.80 5.10 -1.41
C PHE A 48 1.05 6.04 -0.45
N PHE A 49 0.39 7.08 -0.97
CA PHE A 49 -0.40 8.02 -0.17
C PHE A 49 -1.55 7.32 0.58
N PHE A 50 -2.40 6.57 -0.13
CA PHE A 50 -3.52 5.86 0.49
C PHE A 50 -3.05 4.68 1.34
N MET A 51 -1.96 4.00 0.95
CA MET A 51 -1.32 3.00 1.79
C MET A 51 -0.82 3.63 3.11
N GLY A 52 -0.18 4.79 3.05
CA GLY A 52 0.30 5.53 4.24
C GLY A 52 -0.82 5.90 5.21
N ILE A 53 -1.96 6.39 4.70
CA ILE A 53 -3.16 6.64 5.53
C ILE A 53 -3.63 5.36 6.23
N SER A 54 -3.65 4.25 5.50
CA SER A 54 -4.10 2.95 6.01
C SER A 54 -3.16 2.37 7.06
N LEU A 55 -1.83 2.51 6.85
CA LEU A 55 -0.81 2.14 7.83
C LEU A 55 -0.85 3.03 9.06
N GLY A 56 -1.16 4.33 8.90
CA GLY A 56 -1.41 5.23 10.02
C GLY A 56 -2.57 4.76 10.89
N ALA A 57 -3.68 4.32 10.28
CA ALA A 57 -4.80 3.73 11.01
C ALA A 57 -4.42 2.40 11.71
N LEU A 58 -3.67 1.53 11.03
CA LEU A 58 -3.16 0.28 11.61
C LEU A 58 -2.29 0.55 12.86
N PHE A 59 -1.33 1.46 12.73
CA PHE A 59 -0.46 1.86 13.84
C PHE A 59 -1.27 2.46 14.99
N PHE A 60 -2.23 3.33 14.69
CA PHE A 60 -3.02 4.01 15.72
C PHE A 60 -3.88 3.03 16.52
N ILE A 61 -4.47 2.02 15.86
CA ILE A 61 -5.16 0.92 16.53
C ILE A 61 -4.20 0.16 17.46
N ALA A 62 -3.04 -0.24 16.94
CA ALA A 62 -2.06 -0.98 17.73
C ALA A 62 -1.60 -0.20 18.97
N PHE A 63 -1.35 1.10 18.81
CA PHE A 63 -0.99 2.00 19.91
C PHE A 63 -2.10 2.10 20.97
N GLN A 64 -3.36 2.29 20.54
CA GLN A 64 -4.49 2.41 21.46
C GLN A 64 -4.73 1.13 22.27
N PHE A 65 -4.55 -0.04 21.64
CA PHE A 65 -4.60 -1.32 22.34
C PHE A 65 -3.46 -1.45 23.35
N ALA A 66 -2.24 -1.10 22.97
CA ALA A 66 -1.08 -1.19 23.86
C ALA A 66 -1.16 -0.23 25.06
N ALA A 67 -1.79 0.94 24.88
CA ALA A 67 -1.96 1.95 25.92
C ALA A 67 -3.31 1.85 26.67
N GLU A 68 -4.12 0.82 26.40
CA GLU A 68 -5.43 0.57 27.04
C GLU A 68 -6.35 1.80 27.05
N VAL A 69 -6.38 2.52 25.93
CA VAL A 69 -7.07 3.81 25.84
C VAL A 69 -8.59 3.61 25.78
N ALA A 70 -9.32 4.12 26.77
CA ALA A 70 -10.77 3.90 26.88
C ALA A 70 -11.63 4.69 25.87
N TRP A 71 -11.21 5.90 25.45
CA TRP A 71 -12.04 6.74 24.57
C TRP A 71 -12.07 6.24 23.12
N SER A 72 -11.05 5.47 22.71
CA SER A 72 -10.91 5.00 21.34
C SER A 72 -11.99 4.00 20.93
N VAL A 73 -12.68 3.39 21.91
CA VAL A 73 -13.77 2.43 21.70
C VAL A 73 -14.87 3.00 20.78
N ALA A 74 -15.17 4.30 20.91
CA ALA A 74 -16.19 4.96 20.08
C ALA A 74 -15.77 5.12 18.60
N VAL A 75 -14.48 5.23 18.32
CA VAL A 75 -13.94 5.52 16.98
C VAL A 75 -13.17 4.35 16.35
N LYS A 76 -12.93 3.28 17.10
CA LYS A 76 -12.20 2.06 16.69
C LYS A 76 -12.66 1.55 15.33
N ARG A 77 -13.98 1.50 15.09
CA ARG A 77 -14.58 1.01 13.84
C ARG A 77 -14.22 1.85 12.61
N VAL A 78 -14.03 3.17 12.78
CA VAL A 78 -13.59 4.05 11.69
C VAL A 78 -12.16 3.71 11.30
N PHE A 79 -11.26 3.57 12.28
CA PHE A 79 -9.88 3.19 12.01
C PHE A 79 -9.78 1.78 11.40
N GLU A 80 -10.58 0.81 11.87
CA GLU A 80 -10.62 -0.53 11.30
C GLU A 80 -11.10 -0.54 9.84
N ALA A 81 -12.05 0.35 9.50
CA ALA A 81 -12.51 0.52 8.13
C ALA A 81 -11.42 1.12 7.23
N VAL A 82 -10.71 2.16 7.70
CA VAL A 82 -9.59 2.78 6.97
C VAL A 82 -8.43 1.79 6.78
N MET A 83 -8.07 1.06 7.85
CA MET A 83 -7.08 -0.03 7.80
C MET A 83 -7.46 -1.13 6.80
N GLY A 84 -8.75 -1.30 6.50
CA GLY A 84 -9.23 -2.24 5.50
C GLY A 84 -8.67 -2.04 4.09
N PHE A 85 -8.08 -0.87 3.78
CA PHE A 85 -7.43 -0.60 2.51
C PHE A 85 -5.98 -1.13 2.41
N VAL A 86 -5.34 -1.56 3.51
CA VAL A 86 -3.97 -2.10 3.51
C VAL A 86 -3.73 -3.17 2.42
N PRO A 87 -4.60 -4.18 2.21
CA PRO A 87 -4.40 -5.18 1.16
C PRO A 87 -4.43 -4.57 -0.25
N VAL A 88 -5.32 -3.61 -0.49
CA VAL A 88 -5.49 -2.95 -1.79
C VAL A 88 -4.27 -2.08 -2.10
N GLY A 89 -3.83 -1.26 -1.14
CA GLY A 89 -2.61 -0.46 -1.27
C GLY A 89 -1.36 -1.33 -1.50
N SER A 90 -1.27 -2.48 -0.83
CA SER A 90 -0.16 -3.43 -1.00
C SER A 90 -0.11 -3.98 -2.42
N VAL A 91 -1.26 -4.37 -3.00
CA VAL A 91 -1.33 -4.86 -4.38
C VAL A 91 -0.91 -3.77 -5.37
N ILE A 92 -1.36 -2.53 -5.18
CA ILE A 92 -0.98 -1.39 -6.04
C ILE A 92 0.54 -1.21 -6.05
N LEU A 93 1.18 -1.20 -4.87
CA LEU A 93 2.64 -1.05 -4.77
C LEU A 93 3.39 -2.22 -5.44
N ILE A 94 2.92 -3.46 -5.25
CA ILE A 94 3.52 -4.63 -5.91
C ILE A 94 3.44 -4.50 -7.43
N VAL A 95 2.30 -4.06 -7.99
CA VAL A 95 2.14 -3.88 -9.44
C VAL A 95 3.14 -2.85 -9.98
N VAL A 96 3.33 -1.72 -9.30
CA VAL A 96 4.32 -0.71 -9.69
C VAL A 96 5.74 -1.27 -9.62
N PHE A 97 6.10 -1.95 -8.54
CA PHE A 97 7.46 -2.50 -8.40
C PHE A 97 7.75 -3.63 -9.39
N LEU A 98 6.75 -4.45 -9.74
CA LEU A 98 6.86 -5.44 -10.80
C LEU A 98 7.08 -4.77 -12.16
N ALA A 99 6.31 -3.72 -12.47
CA ALA A 99 6.49 -2.96 -13.70
C ALA A 99 7.90 -2.37 -13.83
N GLY A 100 8.48 -1.87 -12.73
CA GLY A 100 9.87 -1.42 -12.70
C GLY A 100 10.89 -2.54 -12.89
N THR A 101 10.63 -3.72 -12.32
CA THR A 101 11.51 -4.90 -12.48
C THR A 101 11.52 -5.41 -13.92
N PHE A 102 10.41 -5.29 -14.65
CA PHE A 102 10.31 -5.66 -16.06
C PHE A 102 10.68 -4.53 -17.03
N HIS A 103 11.30 -3.44 -16.53
CA HIS A 103 11.71 -2.28 -17.33
C HIS A 103 10.54 -1.63 -18.12
N LEU A 104 9.30 -1.75 -17.62
CA LEU A 104 8.15 -1.03 -18.19
C LEU A 104 8.23 0.48 -17.89
N HIS A 105 9.02 0.86 -16.89
CA HIS A 105 9.33 2.24 -16.53
C HIS A 105 10.69 2.33 -15.82
N HIS A 106 11.31 3.52 -15.83
CA HIS A 106 12.62 3.76 -15.21
C HIS A 106 12.56 4.71 -13.99
N LEU A 107 11.49 4.61 -13.18
CA LEU A 107 11.37 5.39 -11.92
C LEU A 107 12.55 5.19 -10.96
N TYR A 108 13.09 3.96 -10.91
CA TYR A 108 14.20 3.59 -10.05
C TYR A 108 15.42 3.31 -10.90
N HIS A 109 16.34 4.27 -10.97
CA HIS A 109 17.54 4.16 -11.82
C HIS A 109 18.41 2.96 -11.42
N TRP A 110 18.43 2.60 -10.12
CA TRP A 110 19.19 1.46 -9.61
C TRP A 110 18.61 0.09 -10.00
N MET A 111 17.41 0.02 -10.58
CA MET A 111 16.84 -1.25 -11.08
C MET A 111 17.39 -1.62 -12.47
N ASP A 112 18.09 -0.70 -13.13
CA ASP A 112 18.77 -0.95 -14.39
C ASP A 112 20.06 -1.77 -14.15
N PRO A 113 20.30 -2.89 -14.86
CA PRO A 113 21.54 -3.65 -14.72
C PRO A 113 22.78 -2.86 -15.17
N ASP A 114 22.64 -1.92 -16.10
CA ASP A 114 23.77 -1.23 -16.73
C ASP A 114 24.53 -0.33 -15.74
N VAL A 115 23.88 0.11 -14.66
CA VAL A 115 24.51 0.96 -13.63
C VAL A 115 25.49 0.20 -12.73
N TYR A 116 25.50 -1.14 -12.80
CA TYR A 116 26.39 -2.00 -11.99
C TYR A 116 27.59 -2.53 -12.78
N ASP A 117 27.55 -2.53 -14.12
CA ASP A 117 28.65 -3.03 -14.95
C ASP A 117 29.73 -1.97 -15.12
N VAL A 118 30.94 -2.26 -14.65
CA VAL A 118 32.11 -1.37 -14.71
C VAL A 118 32.50 -1.01 -16.15
N ASN A 119 32.12 -1.83 -17.12
CA ASN A 119 32.43 -1.61 -18.55
C ASN A 119 31.32 -0.84 -19.29
N SER A 120 30.17 -0.59 -18.65
CA SER A 120 29.07 0.16 -19.25
C SER A 120 29.33 1.67 -19.19
N GLU A 121 28.88 2.40 -20.21
CA GLU A 121 28.88 3.87 -20.20
C GLU A 121 27.97 4.44 -19.10
N HIS A 122 27.01 3.64 -18.62
CA HIS A 122 26.04 4.01 -17.59
C HIS A 122 26.46 3.58 -16.18
N TYR A 123 27.69 3.09 -16.00
CA TYR A 123 28.21 2.69 -14.69
C TYR A 123 28.10 3.81 -13.64
N ASP A 124 27.48 3.51 -12.51
CA ASP A 124 27.42 4.41 -11.36
C ASP A 124 28.05 3.74 -10.14
N ALA A 125 29.28 4.16 -9.81
CA ALA A 125 30.03 3.65 -8.66
C ALA A 125 29.29 3.81 -7.32
N VAL A 126 28.45 4.85 -7.18
CA VAL A 126 27.69 5.11 -5.94
C VAL A 126 26.54 4.11 -5.80
N ILE A 127 25.85 3.79 -6.89
CA ILE A 127 24.79 2.77 -6.90
C ILE A 127 25.40 1.38 -6.76
N ALA A 128 26.49 1.09 -7.49
CA ALA A 128 27.20 -0.18 -7.42
C ALA A 128 27.73 -0.47 -6.00
N GLY A 129 28.23 0.55 -5.30
CA GLY A 129 28.63 0.44 -3.88
C GLY A 129 27.49 0.12 -2.92
N LYS A 130 26.22 0.34 -3.33
CA LYS A 130 25.01 0.04 -2.57
C LYS A 130 24.31 -1.24 -3.06
N SER A 131 24.91 -1.99 -3.96
CA SER A 131 24.36 -3.23 -4.55
C SER A 131 23.96 -4.27 -3.51
N ALA A 132 24.64 -4.34 -2.37
CA ALA A 132 24.24 -5.20 -1.25
C ALA A 132 22.82 -4.90 -0.73
N TYR A 133 22.36 -3.66 -0.84
CA TYR A 133 21.02 -3.23 -0.40
C TYR A 133 20.02 -3.05 -1.55
N LEU A 134 20.49 -2.59 -2.72
CA LEU A 134 19.69 -2.25 -3.90
C LEU A 134 19.57 -3.38 -4.93
N ASN A 135 20.04 -4.59 -4.65
CA ASN A 135 19.80 -5.73 -5.55
C ASN A 135 18.33 -6.15 -5.57
N GLN A 136 17.87 -6.62 -6.73
CA GLN A 136 16.48 -7.02 -6.96
C GLN A 136 15.97 -8.11 -6.00
N PRO A 137 16.69 -9.22 -5.75
CA PRO A 137 16.21 -10.26 -4.83
C PRO A 137 16.00 -9.74 -3.41
N PHE A 138 16.97 -9.00 -2.85
CA PHE A 138 16.88 -8.47 -1.49
C PHE A 138 15.80 -7.39 -1.36
N PHE A 139 15.63 -6.55 -2.38
CA PHE A 139 14.53 -5.59 -2.44
C PHE A 139 13.17 -6.28 -2.37
N TRP A 140 12.96 -7.34 -3.16
CA TRP A 140 11.69 -8.07 -3.19
C TRP A 140 11.41 -8.81 -1.89
N ILE A 141 12.40 -9.51 -1.33
CA ILE A 141 12.25 -10.19 -0.03
C ILE A 141 11.81 -9.20 1.04
N ARG A 142 12.52 -8.08 1.17
CA ARG A 142 12.21 -7.05 2.17
C ARG A 142 10.83 -6.42 1.97
N THR A 143 10.51 -6.06 0.73
CA THR A 143 9.20 -5.48 0.39
C THR A 143 8.07 -6.44 0.73
N LEU A 144 8.20 -7.72 0.35
CA LEU A 144 7.19 -8.73 0.67
C LEU A 144 7.08 -8.96 2.17
N VAL A 145 8.19 -8.98 2.91
CA VAL A 145 8.17 -9.08 4.39
C VAL A 145 7.43 -7.91 5.02
N TYR A 146 7.67 -6.68 4.54
CA TYR A 146 6.98 -5.48 5.05
C TYR A 146 5.47 -5.54 4.79
N LEU A 147 5.08 -5.80 3.54
CA LEU A 147 3.67 -5.88 3.16
C LEU A 147 2.95 -7.05 3.84
N ALA A 148 3.60 -8.21 3.95
CA ALA A 148 3.07 -9.35 4.68
C ALA A 148 2.85 -9.03 6.15
N THR A 149 3.81 -8.36 6.79
CA THR A 149 3.69 -7.91 8.19
C THR A 149 2.44 -7.03 8.36
N PHE A 150 2.30 -5.99 7.54
CA PHE A 150 1.13 -5.09 7.63
C PHE A 150 -0.19 -5.81 7.36
N PHE A 151 -0.22 -6.69 6.36
CA PHE A 151 -1.40 -7.48 6.05
C PHE A 151 -1.80 -8.41 7.21
N LEU A 152 -0.83 -9.11 7.80
CA LEU A 152 -1.07 -10.02 8.92
C LEU A 152 -1.60 -9.28 10.14
N PHE A 153 -1.01 -8.15 10.51
CA PHE A 153 -1.50 -7.33 11.62
C PHE A 153 -2.88 -6.73 11.35
N ALA A 154 -3.13 -6.20 10.14
CA ALA A 154 -4.45 -5.69 9.77
C ALA A 154 -5.52 -6.77 9.84
N ARG A 155 -5.20 -8.00 9.40
CA ARG A 155 -6.10 -9.17 9.52
C ARG A 155 -6.29 -9.57 10.97
N TYR A 156 -5.22 -9.60 11.76
CA TYR A 156 -5.27 -9.95 13.19
C TYR A 156 -6.20 -9.01 13.95
N PHE A 157 -5.96 -7.69 13.89
CA PHE A 157 -6.80 -6.71 14.61
C PHE A 157 -8.26 -6.78 14.20
N ARG A 158 -8.54 -6.92 12.89
CA ARG A 158 -9.92 -7.06 12.40
C ARG A 158 -10.57 -8.35 12.89
N LYS A 159 -9.86 -9.48 12.85
CA LYS A 159 -10.40 -10.78 13.30
C LYS A 159 -10.71 -10.75 14.80
N THR A 160 -9.77 -10.32 15.63
CA THR A 160 -9.95 -10.20 17.07
C THR A 160 -11.10 -9.25 17.41
N SER A 161 -11.21 -8.13 16.69
CA SER A 161 -12.31 -7.17 16.90
C SER A 161 -13.69 -7.74 16.60
N LEU A 162 -13.82 -8.61 15.59
CA LEU A 162 -15.08 -9.29 15.28
C LEU A 162 -15.39 -10.40 16.29
N GLU A 163 -14.39 -11.09 16.81
CA GLU A 163 -14.54 -12.09 17.87
C GLU A 163 -15.00 -11.45 19.21
N GLN A 164 -14.53 -10.23 19.50
CA GLN A 164 -14.99 -9.43 20.65
C GLN A 164 -16.49 -9.13 20.59
N ASP A 165 -17.04 -8.90 19.40
CA ASP A 165 -18.48 -8.67 19.22
C ASP A 165 -19.31 -9.94 19.43
N THR A 166 -18.79 -11.12 19.10
CA THR A 166 -19.54 -12.38 19.21
C THR A 166 -19.56 -12.95 20.62
N ILE A 167 -18.46 -12.82 21.37
CA ILE A 167 -18.28 -13.44 22.70
C ILE A 167 -18.73 -12.51 23.85
N GLY A 168 -18.94 -11.21 23.59
CA GLY A 168 -19.44 -10.28 24.60
C GLY A 168 -18.35 -9.58 25.43
N GLY A 169 -17.24 -9.20 24.79
CA GLY A 169 -16.25 -8.22 25.27
C GLY A 169 -15.33 -8.63 26.44
N SER A 170 -15.82 -9.35 27.46
CA SER A 170 -15.10 -9.55 28.73
C SER A 170 -14.29 -10.86 28.84
N ALA A 171 -14.54 -11.86 27.97
CA ALA A 171 -13.87 -13.16 28.07
C ALA A 171 -12.53 -13.25 27.32
N ILE A 172 -12.19 -12.26 26.50
CA ILE A 172 -11.04 -12.27 25.57
C ILE A 172 -10.00 -11.19 25.89
N HIS A 173 -10.23 -10.43 26.97
CA HIS A 173 -9.28 -9.46 27.51
C HIS A 173 -8.67 -10.04 28.80
N PHE A 174 -7.56 -10.75 28.64
CA PHE A 174 -6.49 -10.88 29.63
C PHE A 174 -5.15 -10.68 28.93
#